data_AF-A0A937XBG3-F1
#
_entry.id   AF-A0A937XBG3-F1
#
_cell.length_a   1.000
_cell.length_b   1.000
_cell.length_c   1.000
_cell.angle_alpha   90.00
_cell.angle_beta   90.00
_cell.angle_gamma   90.00
#
_symmetry.space_group_name_H-M   'P 1'
#
loop_
_entity.id
_entity.type
_entity.pdbx_description
1 polymer ?
#
loop_
_entity_poly.entity_id
_entity_poly.type
_entity_poly.pdbx_seq_one_letter_code
_entity_poly.pdbx_strand_id
1 'polypeptide(L)'
;MPTVVCTMIALSVVAGLAQQDGHDSLRSEAQQRGRARYVIEHVPLSLVYSGLLEGVVQPRDAKLGVGLYMLSAGGLIAGSFAIPTTPAQAHLSIAYGYRGMLTGAGLAEVLGVRDAGARCFTALGSGVAAEFWGYRLARGMSAGQAQLLSTYTDVGILGGGLLWGMTFQGDPVPWLLLGEGVGIGAGYLRQRSLSYTEGQAMFVRTTGVLGALAPVGLTYALAGSDGVGALNGRFASGTALLGSLGALYYAERHIGNYPLTAGGGVACAGLAAAGALLGGGLAFLVSPNDYYGIGETSQRMIVGGATLGAVGGLAAGLSLAKRSAALTQGSWLTPNDRLAVNWTILSASALSYAKDKQFSAPGLVTFRF
;
A
#
# COMPACT_ATOMS: atom_id res chain seq x y z
N MET A 1 4.48 -25.43 -4.89
CA MET A 1 5.31 -25.45 -3.66
C MET A 1 5.32 -24.13 -2.87
N PRO A 2 5.43 -22.91 -3.44
CA PRO A 2 5.48 -21.68 -2.62
C PRO A 2 4.18 -21.39 -1.84
N THR A 3 3.03 -21.81 -2.36
CA THR A 3 1.72 -21.65 -1.71
C THR A 3 1.60 -22.41 -0.39
N VAL A 4 2.20 -23.60 -0.26
CA VAL A 4 2.09 -24.44 0.95
C VAL A 4 2.92 -23.88 2.10
N VAL A 5 4.09 -23.31 1.79
CA VAL A 5 4.98 -22.68 2.78
C VAL A 5 4.35 -21.38 3.32
N CYS A 6 3.72 -20.57 2.46
CA CYS A 6 2.98 -19.38 2.90
C CYS A 6 1.81 -19.72 3.83
N THR A 7 1.07 -20.81 3.56
CA THR A 7 -0.05 -21.26 4.42
C THR A 7 0.45 -21.78 5.77
N MET A 8 1.59 -22.49 5.81
CA MET A 8 2.17 -22.97 7.08
C MET A 8 2.69 -21.82 7.95
N ILE A 9 3.36 -20.82 7.37
CA ILE A 9 3.82 -19.63 8.11
C ILE A 9 2.61 -18.86 8.67
N ALA A 10 1.56 -18.68 7.87
CA ALA A 10 0.33 -18.03 8.34
C ALA A 10 -0.34 -18.80 9.50
N LEU A 11 -0.37 -20.14 9.45
CA LEU A 11 -0.93 -20.99 10.51
C LEU A 11 -0.09 -20.97 11.80
N SER A 12 1.23 -21.01 11.70
CA SER A 12 2.12 -20.91 12.87
C SER A 12 2.03 -19.55 13.56
N VAL A 13 1.79 -18.49 12.78
CA VAL A 13 1.58 -17.13 13.29
C VAL A 13 0.25 -16.99 14.03
N VAL A 14 -0.82 -17.60 13.53
CA VAL A 14 -2.12 -17.63 14.24
C VAL A 14 -2.02 -18.42 15.54
N ALA A 15 -1.26 -19.52 15.56
CA ALA A 15 -1.06 -20.34 16.76
C ALA A 15 -0.25 -19.61 17.85
N GLY A 16 0.79 -18.86 17.49
CA GLY A 16 1.60 -18.10 18.45
C GLY A 16 0.86 -16.91 19.10
N LEU A 17 -0.11 -16.32 18.41
CA LEU A 17 -0.95 -15.23 18.93
C LEU A 17 -1.94 -15.70 20.01
N ALA A 18 -2.30 -16.99 20.03
CA ALA A 18 -3.27 -17.55 20.96
C ALA A 18 -2.68 -17.92 22.34
N GLN A 19 -1.35 -17.87 22.52
CA GLN A 19 -0.68 -18.50 23.67
C GLN A 19 -0.14 -17.53 24.74
N GLN A 20 -0.35 -16.21 24.61
CA GLN A 20 0.10 -15.20 25.58
C GLN A 20 -1.07 -14.38 26.15
N ASP A 21 -2.01 -15.05 26.83
CA ASP A 21 -3.04 -14.39 27.64
C ASP A 21 -2.75 -14.61 29.13
N GLY A 22 -2.10 -13.63 29.75
CA GLY A 22 -1.83 -13.63 31.18
C GLY A 22 -1.21 -12.31 31.63
N HIS A 23 -2.07 -11.39 32.10
CA HIS A 23 -1.82 -10.07 32.71
C HIS A 23 -1.78 -8.83 31.78
N ASP A 24 -2.61 -7.84 32.15
CA ASP A 24 -2.88 -6.51 31.54
C ASP A 24 -3.64 -6.46 30.20
N SER A 25 -4.98 -6.61 30.26
CA SER A 25 -5.90 -6.72 29.11
C SER A 25 -5.86 -5.57 28.09
N LEU A 26 -5.61 -4.32 28.51
CA LEU A 26 -5.57 -3.18 27.58
C LEU A 26 -4.22 -3.04 26.87
N ARG A 27 -3.12 -3.41 27.55
CA ARG A 27 -1.80 -3.46 26.92
C ARG A 27 -1.69 -4.68 25.99
N SER A 28 -2.29 -5.80 26.38
CA SER A 28 -2.34 -6.99 25.52
C SER A 28 -3.13 -6.72 24.25
N GLU A 29 -4.27 -6.03 24.30
CA GLU A 29 -5.09 -5.75 23.10
C GLU A 29 -4.36 -4.83 22.11
N ALA A 30 -3.74 -3.73 22.56
CA ALA A 30 -3.00 -2.84 21.69
C ALA A 30 -1.77 -3.52 21.05
N GLN A 31 -1.09 -4.39 21.81
CA GLN A 31 0.04 -5.19 21.31
C GLN A 31 -0.42 -6.29 20.35
N GLN A 32 -1.53 -6.98 20.64
CA GLN A 32 -2.13 -7.99 19.75
C GLN A 32 -2.57 -7.35 18.43
N ARG A 33 -3.22 -6.18 18.47
CA ARG A 33 -3.57 -5.41 17.25
C ARG A 33 -2.34 -4.97 16.48
N GLY A 34 -1.30 -4.49 17.16
CA GLY A 34 -0.02 -4.13 16.53
C GLY A 34 0.61 -5.33 15.81
N ARG A 35 0.69 -6.49 16.48
CA ARG A 35 1.22 -7.74 15.93
C ARG A 35 0.38 -8.29 14.77
N ALA A 36 -0.95 -8.32 14.91
CA ALA A 36 -1.84 -8.79 13.85
C ALA A 36 -1.77 -7.89 12.61
N ARG A 37 -1.79 -6.56 12.82
CA ARG A 37 -1.63 -5.58 11.74
C ARG A 37 -0.27 -5.73 11.07
N TYR A 38 0.78 -5.98 11.86
CA TYR A 38 2.10 -6.28 11.31
C TYR A 38 2.04 -7.48 10.37
N VAL A 39 1.56 -8.63 10.82
CA VAL A 39 1.49 -9.85 9.98
C VAL A 39 0.67 -9.62 8.71
N ILE A 40 -0.51 -9.02 8.82
CA ILE A 40 -1.45 -8.85 7.70
C ILE A 40 -0.92 -7.83 6.69
N GLU A 41 -0.36 -6.71 7.14
CA GLU A 41 0.23 -5.72 6.22
C GLU A 41 1.57 -6.20 5.68
N HIS A 42 2.38 -6.87 6.50
CA HIS A 42 3.77 -7.17 6.18
C HIS A 42 3.94 -8.37 5.28
N VAL A 43 3.19 -9.46 5.45
CA VAL A 43 3.37 -10.66 4.60
C VAL A 43 3.13 -10.34 3.12
N PRO A 44 2.05 -9.65 2.71
CA PRO A 44 1.85 -9.31 1.30
C PRO A 44 2.88 -8.29 0.81
N LEU A 45 3.20 -7.27 1.61
CA LEU A 45 4.18 -6.24 1.23
C LEU A 45 5.59 -6.82 1.11
N SER A 46 6.00 -7.69 2.04
CA SER A 46 7.31 -8.34 2.01
C SER A 46 7.44 -9.22 0.77
N LEU A 47 6.40 -9.97 0.40
CA LEU A 47 6.42 -10.79 -0.83
C LEU A 47 6.51 -9.93 -2.10
N VAL A 48 5.78 -8.81 -2.16
CA VAL A 48 5.80 -7.88 -3.30
C VAL A 48 7.15 -7.17 -3.42
N TYR A 49 7.65 -6.59 -2.32
CA TYR A 49 8.92 -5.86 -2.33
C TYR A 49 10.14 -6.77 -2.44
N SER A 50 10.07 -8.01 -1.95
CA SER A 50 11.14 -9.00 -2.16
C SER A 50 11.23 -9.42 -3.62
N GLY A 51 10.09 -9.57 -4.31
CA GLY A 51 10.07 -9.79 -5.77
C GLY A 51 10.59 -8.56 -6.54
N LEU A 52 10.31 -7.35 -6.04
CA LEU A 52 10.86 -6.12 -6.62
C LEU A 52 12.38 -6.02 -6.43
N LEU A 53 12.88 -6.42 -5.25
CA LEU A 53 14.31 -6.50 -4.95
C LEU A 53 15.01 -7.53 -5.85
N GLU A 54 14.42 -8.71 -6.09
CA GLU A 54 14.92 -9.66 -7.08
C GLU A 54 14.99 -9.04 -8.48
N GLY A 55 13.97 -8.26 -8.88
CA GLY A 55 13.95 -7.55 -10.16
C GLY A 55 15.01 -6.46 -10.29
N VAL A 56 15.41 -5.83 -9.17
CA VAL A 56 16.45 -4.78 -9.12
C VAL A 56 17.86 -5.38 -9.04
N VAL A 57 18.04 -6.41 -8.21
CA VAL A 57 19.34 -7.07 -8.01
C VAL A 57 19.67 -8.02 -9.16
N GLN A 58 18.65 -8.55 -9.85
CA GLN A 58 18.73 -9.49 -10.96
C GLN A 58 19.77 -10.59 -10.71
N PRO A 59 19.61 -11.38 -9.62
CA PRO A 59 20.55 -12.45 -9.33
C PRO A 59 20.59 -13.42 -10.52
N ARG A 60 21.79 -13.66 -11.06
CA ARG A 60 21.99 -14.59 -12.18
C ARG A 60 21.69 -16.05 -11.81
N ASP A 61 21.68 -16.35 -10.51
CA ASP A 61 21.35 -17.65 -9.95
C ASP A 61 19.95 -17.62 -9.33
N ALA A 62 19.05 -18.46 -9.85
CA ALA A 62 17.70 -18.62 -9.32
C ALA A 62 17.67 -19.10 -7.87
N LYS A 63 18.66 -19.88 -7.42
CA LYS A 63 18.78 -20.29 -6.01
C LYS A 63 19.11 -19.10 -5.13
N LEU A 64 19.98 -18.21 -5.60
CA LEU A 64 20.31 -16.98 -4.90
C LEU A 64 19.08 -16.07 -4.83
N GLY A 65 18.34 -15.89 -5.94
CA GLY A 65 17.08 -15.14 -5.94
C GLY A 65 16.10 -15.66 -4.89
N VAL A 66 15.71 -16.93 -4.99
CA VAL A 66 14.75 -17.55 -4.06
C VAL A 66 15.24 -17.51 -2.61
N GLY A 67 16.54 -17.74 -2.37
CA GLY A 67 17.14 -17.64 -1.05
C GLY A 67 17.06 -16.22 -0.47
N LEU A 68 17.34 -15.22 -1.28
CA LEU A 68 17.24 -13.80 -0.91
C LEU A 68 15.79 -13.41 -0.66
N TYR A 69 14.86 -13.84 -1.51
CA TYR A 69 13.43 -13.64 -1.35
C TYR A 69 12.90 -14.22 -0.03
N MET A 70 13.29 -15.45 0.29
CA MET A 70 12.90 -16.13 1.53
C MET A 70 13.52 -15.45 2.75
N LEU A 71 14.77 -14.99 2.65
CA LEU A 71 15.49 -14.35 3.75
C LEU A 71 14.98 -12.94 4.03
N SER A 72 14.70 -12.14 2.99
CA SER A 72 14.07 -10.83 3.13
C SER A 72 12.66 -10.95 3.68
N ALA A 73 11.84 -11.87 3.16
CA ALA A 73 10.49 -12.08 3.66
C ALA A 73 10.48 -12.63 5.10
N GLY A 74 11.32 -13.62 5.41
CA GLY A 74 11.35 -14.30 6.70
C GLY A 74 12.04 -13.51 7.82
N GLY A 75 13.13 -12.80 7.51
CA GLY A 75 13.88 -12.01 8.49
C GLY A 75 13.06 -10.85 9.07
N LEU A 76 12.33 -10.15 8.21
CA LEU A 76 11.45 -9.05 8.63
C LEU A 76 10.21 -9.55 9.40
N ILE A 77 9.73 -10.77 9.12
CA ILE A 77 8.69 -11.42 9.92
C ILE A 77 9.23 -11.79 11.30
N ALA A 78 10.42 -12.39 11.40
CA ALA A 78 10.98 -12.86 12.67
C ALA A 78 11.32 -11.73 13.65
N GLY A 79 11.89 -10.61 13.16
CA GLY A 79 12.23 -9.45 14.01
C GLY A 79 11.01 -8.84 14.72
N SER A 80 9.83 -8.96 14.11
CA SER A 80 8.61 -8.34 14.60
C SER A 80 7.94 -9.02 15.78
N PHE A 81 8.13 -10.34 15.93
CA PHE A 81 7.59 -11.10 17.07
C PHE A 81 8.41 -10.94 18.34
N ALA A 82 9.67 -10.52 18.22
CA ALA A 82 10.59 -10.38 19.35
C ALA A 82 10.34 -9.12 20.20
N ILE A 83 9.60 -8.13 19.68
CA ILE A 83 9.52 -6.80 20.29
C ILE A 83 8.06 -6.36 20.46
N PRO A 84 7.63 -5.95 21.67
CA PRO A 84 6.32 -5.30 21.86
C PRO A 84 6.18 -4.07 20.96
N THR A 85 5.16 -4.08 20.11
CA THR A 85 4.99 -3.12 19.03
C THR A 85 3.58 -2.53 19.07
N THR A 86 3.49 -1.20 19.18
CA THR A 86 2.21 -0.50 18.95
C THR A 86 1.89 -0.46 17.45
N PRO A 87 0.64 -0.20 17.03
CA PRO A 87 0.29 -0.08 15.62
C PRO A 87 1.12 0.97 14.85
N ALA A 88 1.47 2.08 15.50
CA ALA A 88 2.33 3.12 14.91
C ALA A 88 3.75 2.59 14.65
N GLN A 89 4.30 1.86 15.63
CA GLN A 89 5.62 1.25 15.52
C GLN A 89 5.65 0.17 14.46
N ALA A 90 4.67 -0.74 14.47
CA ALA A 90 4.50 -1.73 13.42
C ALA A 90 4.45 -1.07 12.04
N HIS A 91 3.59 -0.06 11.86
CA HIS A 91 3.44 0.61 10.58
C HIS A 91 4.74 1.25 10.07
N LEU A 92 5.41 2.10 10.86
CA LEU A 92 6.66 2.75 10.39
C LEU A 92 7.83 1.78 10.26
N SER A 93 7.91 0.77 11.13
CA SER A 93 8.93 -0.28 11.04
C SER A 93 8.84 -0.96 9.68
N ILE A 94 7.66 -1.47 9.32
CA ILE A 94 7.40 -2.07 8.00
C ILE A 94 7.69 -1.07 6.90
N ALA A 95 7.16 0.15 7.06
CA ALA A 95 7.17 1.12 6.00
C ALA A 95 8.59 1.58 5.65
N TYR A 96 9.46 1.72 6.64
CA TYR A 96 10.85 2.09 6.42
C TYR A 96 11.72 0.87 6.13
N GLY A 97 11.36 -0.33 6.59
CA GLY A 97 12.05 -1.56 6.23
C GLY A 97 12.10 -1.78 4.72
N TYR A 98 10.97 -1.66 4.02
CA TYR A 98 10.98 -1.81 2.55
C TYR A 98 11.66 -0.63 1.84
N ARG A 99 11.46 0.61 2.31
CA ARG A 99 12.13 1.77 1.71
C ARG A 99 13.64 1.66 1.86
N GLY A 100 14.12 1.30 3.05
CA GLY A 100 15.52 1.04 3.33
C GLY A 100 16.14 -0.03 2.44
N MET A 101 15.39 -1.06 2.02
CA MET A 101 15.89 -2.01 1.01
C MET A 101 16.10 -1.36 -0.36
N LEU A 102 15.16 -0.51 -0.80
CA LEU A 102 15.29 0.26 -2.05
C LEU A 102 16.42 1.30 -1.94
N THR A 103 16.47 2.05 -0.84
CA THR A 103 17.52 3.03 -0.51
C THR A 103 18.89 2.36 -0.51
N GLY A 104 19.01 1.17 0.09
CA GLY A 104 20.26 0.42 0.14
C GLY A 104 20.67 -0.14 -1.22
N ALA A 105 19.72 -0.62 -2.03
CA ALA A 105 19.98 -1.03 -3.41
C ALA A 105 20.49 0.14 -4.27
N GLY A 106 19.89 1.31 -4.09
CA GLY A 106 20.34 2.56 -4.71
C GLY A 106 21.71 3.00 -4.20
N LEU A 107 21.93 2.99 -2.89
CA LEU A 107 23.23 3.34 -2.31
C LEU A 107 24.34 2.44 -2.86
N ALA A 108 24.07 1.15 -3.02
CA ALA A 108 25.01 0.22 -3.63
C ALA A 108 25.34 0.59 -5.09
N GLU A 109 24.38 1.11 -5.84
CA GLU A 109 24.59 1.64 -7.20
C GLU A 109 25.47 2.90 -7.21
N VAL A 110 25.17 3.87 -6.35
CA VAL A 110 25.95 5.12 -6.20
C VAL A 110 27.39 4.83 -5.77
N LEU A 111 27.59 3.83 -4.89
CA LEU A 111 28.92 3.39 -4.44
C LEU A 111 29.64 2.50 -5.46
N GLY A 112 29.01 2.19 -6.61
CA GLY A 112 29.61 1.36 -7.65
C GLY A 112 29.80 -0.11 -7.24
N VAL A 113 28.98 -0.62 -6.31
CA VAL A 113 29.01 -2.02 -5.89
C VAL A 113 28.47 -2.89 -7.03
N ARG A 114 29.35 -3.64 -7.69
CA ARG A 114 29.00 -4.47 -8.86
C ARG A 114 28.61 -5.90 -8.53
N ASP A 115 29.06 -6.40 -7.38
CA ASP A 115 28.74 -7.76 -6.95
C ASP A 115 27.28 -7.86 -6.49
N ALA A 116 26.52 -8.80 -7.06
CA ALA A 116 25.10 -8.96 -6.77
C ALA A 116 24.85 -9.36 -5.31
N GLY A 117 25.74 -10.16 -4.72
CA GLY A 117 25.68 -10.52 -3.31
C GLY A 117 25.84 -9.30 -2.41
N ALA A 118 26.90 -8.52 -2.63
CA ALA A 118 27.17 -7.29 -1.90
C ALA A 118 26.03 -6.27 -2.04
N ARG A 119 25.49 -6.04 -3.26
CA ARG A 119 24.32 -5.16 -3.47
C ARG A 119 23.12 -5.63 -2.65
N CYS A 120 22.88 -6.95 -2.62
CA CYS A 120 21.77 -7.49 -1.85
C CYS A 120 21.98 -7.36 -0.34
N PHE A 121 23.19 -7.63 0.17
CA PHE A 121 23.49 -7.42 1.58
C PHE A 121 23.40 -5.95 1.98
N THR A 122 23.81 -5.02 1.12
CA THR A 122 23.60 -3.58 1.35
C THR A 122 22.13 -3.23 1.41
N ALA A 123 21.31 -3.74 0.48
CA ALA A 123 19.86 -3.53 0.49
C ALA A 123 19.21 -4.11 1.76
N LEU A 124 19.45 -5.39 2.07
CA LEU A 124 18.89 -6.06 3.24
C LEU A 124 19.33 -5.39 4.55
N GLY A 125 20.63 -5.09 4.68
CA GLY A 125 21.17 -4.42 5.86
C GLY A 125 20.58 -3.02 6.06
N SER A 126 20.41 -2.27 4.97
CA SER A 126 19.75 -0.95 5.01
C SER A 126 18.27 -1.08 5.35
N GLY A 127 17.59 -2.11 4.85
CA GLY A 127 16.21 -2.44 5.20
C GLY A 127 16.04 -2.71 6.70
N VAL A 128 16.83 -3.61 7.27
CA VAL A 128 16.79 -3.92 8.71
C VAL A 128 17.12 -2.69 9.55
N ALA A 129 18.12 -1.89 9.14
CA ALA A 129 18.47 -0.67 9.83
C ALA A 129 17.32 0.35 9.79
N ALA A 130 16.70 0.55 8.63
CA ALA A 130 15.58 1.47 8.44
C ALA A 130 14.32 1.00 9.18
N GLU A 131 14.07 -0.31 9.23
CA GLU A 131 13.01 -0.92 10.02
C GLU A 131 13.18 -0.57 11.51
N PHE A 132 14.36 -0.83 12.06
CA PHE A 132 14.68 -0.50 13.45
C PHE A 132 14.54 1.01 13.73
N TRP A 133 15.01 1.85 12.81
CA TRP A 133 14.83 3.30 12.91
C TRP A 133 13.36 3.71 12.85
N GLY A 134 12.56 3.12 11.97
CA GLY A 134 11.11 3.34 11.89
C GLY A 134 10.40 2.97 13.19
N TYR A 135 10.74 1.82 13.78
CA TYR A 135 10.27 1.39 15.09
C TYR A 135 10.62 2.41 16.19
N ARG A 136 11.87 2.93 16.21
CA ARG A 136 12.29 3.92 17.21
C ARG A 136 11.64 5.27 16.99
N LEU A 137 11.50 5.70 15.74
CA LEU A 137 10.90 6.98 15.36
C LEU A 137 9.43 7.05 15.73
N ALA A 138 8.71 5.93 15.59
CA ALA A 138 7.31 5.79 15.99
C ALA A 138 7.06 5.85 17.50
N ARG A 139 8.09 5.91 18.35
CA ARG A 139 7.88 5.95 19.81
C ARG A 139 7.12 7.23 20.19
N GLY A 140 5.95 7.04 20.80
CA GLY A 140 5.07 8.13 21.19
C GLY A 140 4.22 8.70 20.05
N MET A 141 4.27 8.12 18.86
CA MET A 141 3.37 8.49 17.75
C MET A 141 2.05 7.73 17.82
N SER A 142 0.97 8.37 17.41
CA SER A 142 -0.28 7.69 17.06
C SER A 142 -0.14 6.95 15.72
N ALA A 143 -1.03 5.98 15.46
CA ALA A 143 -1.06 5.29 14.17
C ALA A 143 -1.28 6.26 12.99
N GLY A 144 -2.10 7.31 13.20
CA GLY A 144 -2.34 8.34 12.20
C GLY A 144 -1.09 9.17 11.88
N GLN A 145 -0.32 9.54 12.91
CA GLN A 145 0.94 10.28 12.74
C GLN A 145 1.98 9.45 11.99
N ALA A 146 2.15 8.19 12.36
CA ALA A 146 3.03 7.24 11.67
C ALA A 146 2.67 7.10 10.19
N GLN A 147 1.38 6.97 9.89
CA GLN A 147 0.90 6.81 8.53
C GLN A 147 1.02 8.09 7.69
N LEU A 148 0.84 9.26 8.30
CA LEU A 148 1.08 10.55 7.65
C LEU A 148 2.55 10.72 7.28
N LEU A 149 3.46 10.45 8.22
CA LEU A 149 4.91 10.51 7.98
C LEU A 149 5.32 9.59 6.81
N SER A 150 4.82 8.35 6.81
CA SER A 150 5.04 7.40 5.71
C SER A 150 4.55 7.94 4.36
N THR A 151 3.36 8.55 4.34
CA THR A 151 2.77 9.12 3.12
C THR A 151 3.61 10.26 2.55
N TYR A 152 4.07 11.19 3.40
CA TYR A 152 4.94 12.28 2.96
C TYR A 152 6.32 11.79 2.49
N THR A 153 6.80 10.68 3.05
CA THR A 153 8.02 10.01 2.56
C THR A 153 7.85 9.54 1.12
N ASP A 154 6.70 8.94 0.77
CA ASP A 154 6.39 8.50 -0.60
C ASP A 154 6.33 9.67 -1.58
N VAL A 155 5.68 10.78 -1.18
CA VAL A 155 5.64 12.02 -1.98
C VAL A 155 7.03 12.57 -2.19
N GLY A 156 7.88 12.54 -1.16
CA GLY A 156 9.27 12.95 -1.24
C GLY A 156 10.04 12.14 -2.28
N ILE A 157 9.91 10.82 -2.27
CA ILE A 157 10.53 9.93 -3.27
C ILE A 157 10.06 10.28 -4.68
N LEU A 158 8.75 10.47 -4.89
CA LEU A 158 8.21 10.91 -6.18
C LEU A 158 8.76 12.28 -6.60
N GLY A 159 8.92 13.19 -5.64
CA GLY A 159 9.51 14.51 -5.83
C GLY A 159 10.98 14.44 -6.27
N GLY A 160 11.75 13.54 -5.67
CA GLY A 160 13.10 13.21 -6.08
C GLY A 160 13.16 12.70 -7.52
N GLY A 161 12.27 11.75 -7.87
CA GLY A 161 12.17 11.22 -9.23
C GLY A 161 11.82 12.29 -10.27
N LEU A 162 10.94 13.23 -9.93
CA LEU A 162 10.64 14.38 -10.78
C LEU A 162 11.85 15.31 -10.92
N LEU A 163 12.53 15.65 -9.83
CA LEU A 163 13.72 16.51 -9.85
C LEU A 163 14.79 15.92 -10.76
N TRP A 164 15.10 14.63 -10.61
CA TRP A 164 15.98 13.91 -11.53
C TRP A 164 15.55 14.10 -12.98
N GLY A 165 14.26 13.87 -13.26
CA GLY A 165 13.74 13.99 -14.60
C GLY A 165 13.79 15.40 -15.19
N MET A 166 13.68 16.44 -14.36
CA MET A 166 13.76 17.83 -14.80
C MET A 166 15.19 18.32 -15.00
N THR A 167 16.12 17.84 -14.17
CA THR A 167 17.40 18.55 -14.00
C THR A 167 18.61 17.85 -14.63
N PHE A 168 18.60 16.53 -14.91
CA PHE A 168 19.82 15.83 -15.36
C PHE A 168 19.64 14.66 -16.35
N GLN A 169 20.64 14.46 -17.22
CA GLN A 169 21.01 13.13 -17.73
C GLN A 169 21.92 12.48 -16.67
N GLY A 170 21.62 11.26 -16.23
CA GLY A 170 22.40 10.59 -15.18
C GLY A 170 21.57 9.63 -14.34
N ASP A 171 22.16 9.12 -13.27
CA ASP A 171 21.54 8.15 -12.36
C ASP A 171 20.36 8.78 -11.57
N PRO A 172 19.15 8.19 -11.57
CA PRO A 172 18.00 8.64 -10.77
C PRO A 172 18.20 8.49 -9.26
N VAL A 173 19.07 7.59 -8.83
CA VAL A 173 19.14 7.15 -7.44
C VAL A 173 19.45 8.30 -6.45
N PRO A 174 20.46 9.16 -6.65
CA PRO A 174 20.77 10.23 -5.69
C PRO A 174 19.59 11.17 -5.44
N TRP A 175 18.78 11.42 -6.47
CA TRP A 175 17.61 12.28 -6.39
C TRP A 175 16.46 11.63 -5.63
N LEU A 176 16.23 10.34 -5.86
CA LEU A 176 15.25 9.56 -5.10
C LEU A 176 15.61 9.53 -3.60
N LEU A 177 16.89 9.34 -3.27
CA LEU A 177 17.39 9.37 -1.89
C LEU A 177 17.21 10.74 -1.23
N LEU A 178 17.52 11.81 -1.97
CA LEU A 178 17.34 13.19 -1.49
C LEU A 178 15.85 13.50 -1.28
N GLY A 179 15.00 13.08 -2.23
CA GLY A 179 13.55 13.18 -2.13
C GLY A 179 12.99 12.43 -0.92
N GLU A 180 13.45 11.21 -0.68
CA GLU A 180 13.11 10.43 0.52
C GLU A 180 13.43 11.21 1.80
N GLY A 181 14.66 11.71 1.93
CA GLY A 181 15.09 12.50 3.10
C GLY A 181 14.24 13.75 3.32
N VAL A 182 13.92 14.49 2.25
CA VAL A 182 13.02 15.65 2.30
C VAL A 182 11.60 15.23 2.72
N GLY A 183 11.09 14.13 2.19
CA GLY A 183 9.79 13.58 2.54
C GLY A 183 9.67 13.17 4.01
N ILE A 184 10.69 12.50 4.55
CA ILE A 184 10.79 12.16 5.98
C ILE A 184 10.76 13.44 6.82
N GLY A 185 11.58 14.43 6.48
CA GLY A 185 11.64 15.71 7.20
C GLY A 185 10.31 16.45 7.18
N ALA A 186 9.69 16.60 6.01
CA ALA A 186 8.39 17.25 5.85
C ALA A 186 7.29 16.51 6.61
N GLY A 187 7.23 15.18 6.50
CA GLY A 187 6.28 14.35 7.22
C GLY A 187 6.44 14.46 8.73
N TYR A 188 7.68 14.53 9.23
CA TYR A 188 7.97 14.62 10.66
C TYR A 188 7.54 15.97 11.26
N LEU A 189 7.73 17.06 10.52
CA LEU A 189 7.23 18.37 10.90
C LEU A 189 5.70 18.42 10.86
N ARG A 190 5.10 17.86 9.79
CA ARG A 190 3.66 17.93 9.57
C ARG A 190 2.86 17.12 10.58
N GLN A 191 3.31 15.92 10.94
CA GLN A 191 2.61 15.04 11.90
C GLN A 191 2.51 15.64 13.32
N ARG A 192 3.41 16.58 13.69
CA ARG A 192 3.31 17.30 14.96
C ARG A 192 2.21 18.37 14.95
N SER A 193 1.90 18.91 13.78
CA SER A 193 0.90 19.97 13.61
C SER A 193 -0.52 19.46 13.34
N LEU A 194 -0.66 18.20 12.96
CA LEU A 194 -1.94 17.60 12.55
C LEU A 194 -2.28 16.38 13.41
N SER A 195 -3.42 16.47 14.11
CA SER A 195 -3.97 15.35 14.87
C SER A 195 -4.93 14.54 13.99
N TYR A 196 -4.39 13.65 13.17
CA TYR A 196 -5.21 12.72 12.38
C TYR A 196 -5.58 11.49 13.18
N THR A 197 -6.85 11.09 13.06
CA THR A 197 -7.25 9.73 13.40
C THR A 197 -6.59 8.75 12.42
N GLU A 198 -6.53 7.48 12.81
CA GLU A 198 -6.03 6.41 11.94
C GLU A 198 -6.81 6.33 10.61
N GLY A 199 -8.14 6.50 10.65
CA GLY A 199 -8.99 6.48 9.47
C GLY A 199 -8.72 7.63 8.51
N GLN A 200 -8.50 8.82 9.06
CA GLN A 200 -8.14 10.00 8.30
C GLN A 200 -6.78 9.80 7.61
N ALA A 201 -5.76 9.37 8.34
CA ALA A 201 -4.45 9.11 7.77
C ALA A 201 -4.47 8.01 6.69
N MET A 202 -5.30 6.97 6.87
CA MET A 202 -5.48 5.93 5.87
C MET A 202 -6.16 6.44 4.60
N PHE A 203 -7.17 7.31 4.73
CA PHE A 203 -7.78 7.95 3.57
C PHE A 203 -6.81 8.91 2.86
N VAL A 204 -6.04 9.73 3.60
CA VAL A 204 -4.98 10.58 3.02
C VAL A 204 -3.99 9.74 2.22
N ARG A 205 -3.47 8.66 2.82
CA ARG A 205 -2.52 7.76 2.15
C ARG A 205 -3.10 7.15 0.88
N THR A 206 -4.30 6.56 0.98
CA THR A 206 -4.96 5.91 -0.16
C THR A 206 -5.20 6.90 -1.30
N THR A 207 -5.66 8.10 -0.94
CA THR A 207 -5.90 9.18 -1.91
C THR A 207 -4.59 9.68 -2.52
N GLY A 208 -3.51 9.82 -1.75
CA GLY A 208 -2.19 10.20 -2.27
C GLY A 208 -1.58 9.16 -3.21
N VAL A 209 -1.72 7.87 -2.90
CA VAL A 209 -1.28 6.77 -3.78
C VAL A 209 -2.10 6.74 -5.06
N LEU A 210 -3.43 6.82 -4.97
CA LEU A 210 -4.28 6.91 -6.15
C LEU A 210 -4.05 8.18 -6.95
N GLY A 211 -3.77 9.30 -6.29
CA GLY A 211 -3.35 10.53 -6.93
C GLY A 211 -2.08 10.37 -7.76
N ALA A 212 -1.12 9.57 -7.28
CA ALA A 212 0.08 9.26 -8.05
C ALA A 212 -0.23 8.34 -9.24
N LEU A 213 -0.97 7.26 -9.00
CA LEU A 213 -1.18 6.20 -9.98
C LEU A 213 -2.22 6.56 -11.04
N ALA A 214 -3.27 7.30 -10.69
CA ALA A 214 -4.39 7.50 -11.60
C ALA A 214 -4.04 8.36 -12.83
N PRO A 215 -3.34 9.50 -12.69
CA PRO A 215 -2.90 10.28 -13.84
C PRO A 215 -1.89 9.53 -14.71
N VAL A 216 -0.98 8.75 -14.11
CA VAL A 216 -0.02 7.91 -14.85
C VAL A 216 -0.73 6.79 -15.61
N GLY A 217 -1.60 6.04 -14.92
CA GLY A 217 -2.36 4.95 -15.51
C GLY A 217 -3.31 5.41 -16.60
N LEU A 218 -3.94 6.58 -16.43
CA LEU A 218 -4.80 7.18 -17.45
C LEU A 218 -3.97 7.67 -18.65
N THR A 219 -2.82 8.30 -18.42
CA THR A 219 -1.93 8.69 -19.51
C THR A 219 -1.47 7.45 -20.28
N TYR A 220 -1.06 6.39 -19.59
CA TYR A 220 -0.68 5.12 -20.21
C TYR A 220 -1.83 4.51 -21.03
N ALA A 221 -3.05 4.54 -20.50
CA ALA A 221 -4.22 4.03 -21.20
C ALA A 221 -4.55 4.84 -22.47
N LEU A 222 -4.28 6.15 -22.47
CA LEU A 222 -4.63 7.07 -23.56
C LEU A 222 -3.51 7.27 -24.60
N ALA A 223 -2.24 6.99 -24.27
CA ALA A 223 -1.09 7.41 -25.06
C ALA A 223 -0.95 6.76 -26.46
N GLY A 224 -1.71 5.71 -26.81
CA GLY A 224 -1.56 5.03 -28.12
C GLY A 224 -0.21 4.30 -28.28
N SER A 225 -0.10 3.33 -29.22
CA SER A 225 1.11 2.46 -29.41
C SER A 225 2.39 3.29 -29.49
N ASP A 226 2.28 4.43 -30.15
CA ASP A 226 3.41 5.30 -30.46
C ASP A 226 3.77 6.25 -29.29
N GLY A 227 2.86 6.44 -28.33
CA GLY A 227 3.05 7.33 -27.18
C GLY A 227 3.52 6.64 -25.89
N VAL A 228 3.46 5.30 -25.79
CA VAL A 228 4.00 4.58 -24.62
C VAL A 228 5.53 4.59 -24.61
N GLY A 229 6.18 4.58 -25.78
CA GLY A 229 7.62 4.88 -25.88
C GLY A 229 7.95 6.33 -25.50
N ALA A 230 6.97 7.24 -25.56
CA ALA A 230 7.10 8.66 -25.23
C ALA A 230 6.70 8.99 -23.78
N LEU A 231 6.16 8.04 -23.01
CA LEU A 231 6.02 8.12 -21.55
C LEU A 231 7.42 8.02 -20.91
N ASN A 232 8.24 9.03 -21.18
CA ASN A 232 9.53 9.21 -20.58
C ASN A 232 9.34 9.18 -19.05
N GLY A 233 10.20 8.47 -18.32
CA GLY A 233 10.11 8.34 -16.85
C GLY A 233 9.99 9.70 -16.14
N ARG A 234 10.47 10.78 -16.79
CA ARG A 234 10.30 12.18 -16.39
C ARG A 234 8.84 12.63 -16.36
N PHE A 235 8.09 12.39 -17.45
CA PHE A 235 6.68 12.75 -17.56
C PHE A 235 5.84 11.92 -16.60
N ALA A 236 6.12 10.61 -16.50
CA ALA A 236 5.43 9.73 -15.56
C ALA A 236 5.65 10.16 -14.10
N SER A 237 6.90 10.45 -13.71
CA SER A 237 7.23 10.89 -12.35
C SER A 237 6.61 12.25 -12.02
N GLY A 238 6.60 13.20 -12.96
CA GLY A 238 6.00 14.52 -12.77
C GLY A 238 4.48 14.45 -12.63
N THR A 239 3.85 13.67 -13.50
CA THR A 239 2.41 13.41 -13.47
C THR A 239 2.00 12.70 -12.18
N ALA A 240 2.79 11.73 -11.72
CA ALA A 240 2.60 11.05 -10.44
C ALA A 240 2.74 12.02 -9.27
N LEU A 241 3.77 12.86 -9.24
CA LEU A 241 3.97 13.81 -8.14
C LEU A 241 2.83 14.82 -8.07
N LEU A 242 2.49 15.47 -9.18
CA LEU A 242 1.43 16.48 -9.23
C LEU A 242 0.08 15.87 -8.85
N GLY A 243 -0.20 14.67 -9.36
CA GLY A 243 -1.38 13.91 -8.99
C GLY A 243 -1.41 13.56 -7.50
N SER A 244 -0.30 13.10 -6.93
CA SER A 244 -0.20 12.77 -5.50
C SER A 244 -0.39 14.01 -4.63
N LEU A 245 0.28 15.13 -4.93
CA LEU A 245 0.16 16.39 -4.21
C LEU A 245 -1.26 16.96 -4.29
N GLY A 246 -1.87 16.96 -5.48
CA GLY A 246 -3.24 17.41 -5.68
C GLY A 246 -4.25 16.55 -4.91
N ALA A 247 -4.06 15.24 -4.92
CA ALA A 247 -4.91 14.30 -4.20
C ALA A 247 -4.74 14.40 -2.68
N LEU A 248 -3.52 14.61 -2.18
CA LEU A 248 -3.27 14.87 -0.76
C LEU A 248 -3.90 16.17 -0.32
N TYR A 249 -3.72 17.26 -1.07
CA TYR A 249 -4.37 18.54 -0.78
C TYR A 249 -5.91 18.41 -0.75
N TYR A 250 -6.48 17.68 -1.73
CA TYR A 250 -7.91 17.37 -1.76
C TYR A 250 -8.34 16.59 -0.50
N ALA A 251 -7.58 15.56 -0.12
CA ALA A 251 -7.86 14.73 1.03
C ALA A 251 -7.80 15.53 2.34
N GLU A 252 -6.71 16.27 2.59
CA GLU A 252 -6.58 17.10 3.80
C GLU A 252 -7.78 18.06 3.93
N ARG A 253 -8.22 18.69 2.84
CA ARG A 253 -9.36 19.62 2.83
C ARG A 253 -10.72 18.94 3.04
N HIS A 254 -10.90 17.71 2.53
CA HIS A 254 -12.16 16.97 2.68
C HIS A 254 -12.31 16.35 4.07
N ILE A 255 -11.19 15.95 4.68
CA ILE A 255 -11.16 15.27 5.97
C ILE A 255 -11.34 16.24 7.13
N GLY A 256 -10.90 17.49 6.99
CA GLY A 256 -11.07 18.53 8.02
C GLY A 256 -12.54 18.72 8.46
N ASN A 257 -13.49 18.33 7.61
CA ASN A 257 -14.92 18.43 7.88
C ASN A 257 -15.57 17.10 8.33
N TYR A 258 -14.84 15.97 8.29
CA TYR A 258 -15.39 14.64 8.58
C TYR A 258 -14.33 13.76 9.29
N PRO A 259 -14.43 13.57 10.62
CA PRO A 259 -13.53 12.66 11.33
C PRO A 259 -13.83 11.22 10.92
N LEU A 260 -13.01 10.69 10.01
CA LEU A 260 -13.10 9.30 9.58
C LEU A 260 -12.64 8.38 10.73
N THR A 261 -13.45 7.38 11.05
CA THR A 261 -13.04 6.30 11.96
C THR A 261 -12.03 5.39 11.27
N ALA A 262 -11.26 4.60 12.05
CA ALA A 262 -10.34 3.61 11.48
C ALA A 262 -11.05 2.68 10.47
N GLY A 263 -12.25 2.20 10.80
CA GLY A 263 -13.07 1.39 9.90
C GLY A 263 -13.48 2.13 8.62
N GLY A 264 -13.79 3.43 8.69
CA GLY A 264 -14.07 4.26 7.52
C GLY A 264 -12.86 4.39 6.58
N GLY A 265 -11.66 4.55 7.14
CA GLY A 265 -10.41 4.57 6.38
C GLY A 265 -10.12 3.22 5.69
N VAL A 266 -10.30 2.11 6.41
CA VAL A 266 -10.14 0.74 5.86
C VAL A 266 -11.16 0.48 4.76
N ALA A 267 -12.41 0.91 4.92
CA ALA A 267 -13.43 0.76 3.89
C ALA A 267 -13.05 1.53 2.61
N CYS A 268 -12.51 2.75 2.75
CA CYS A 268 -12.01 3.52 1.62
C CYS A 268 -10.88 2.80 0.87
N ALA A 269 -9.88 2.29 1.60
CA ALA A 269 -8.76 1.56 1.02
C ALA A 269 -9.20 0.23 0.37
N GLY A 270 -10.04 -0.54 1.06
CA GLY A 270 -10.54 -1.82 0.58
C GLY A 270 -11.42 -1.68 -0.65
N LEU A 271 -12.32 -0.69 -0.68
CA LEU A 271 -13.16 -0.44 -1.85
C LEU A 271 -12.37 0.14 -3.02
N ALA A 272 -11.33 0.95 -2.78
CA ALA A 272 -10.40 1.35 -3.82
C ALA A 272 -9.70 0.13 -4.45
N ALA A 273 -9.17 -0.79 -3.63
CA ALA A 273 -8.52 -2.01 -4.14
C ALA A 273 -9.51 -2.93 -4.88
N ALA A 274 -10.70 -3.15 -4.32
CA ALA A 274 -11.74 -3.96 -4.95
C ALA A 274 -12.22 -3.32 -6.27
N GLY A 275 -12.38 -2.00 -6.29
CA GLY A 275 -12.71 -1.24 -7.49
C GLY A 275 -11.63 -1.39 -8.55
N ALA A 276 -10.35 -1.35 -8.18
CA ALA A 276 -9.23 -1.58 -9.11
C ALA A 276 -9.28 -2.97 -9.74
N LEU A 277 -9.52 -4.00 -8.93
CA LEU A 277 -9.63 -5.39 -9.41
C LEU A 277 -10.83 -5.57 -10.33
N LEU A 278 -12.00 -5.03 -9.95
CA LEU A 278 -13.21 -5.09 -10.76
C LEU A 278 -13.05 -4.34 -12.09
N GLY A 279 -12.50 -3.12 -12.05
CA GLY A 279 -12.26 -2.31 -13.23
C GLY A 279 -11.25 -2.94 -14.18
N GLY A 280 -10.13 -3.43 -13.65
CA GLY A 280 -9.12 -4.14 -14.43
C GLY A 280 -9.63 -5.47 -15.00
N GLY A 281 -10.42 -6.22 -14.23
CA GLY A 281 -11.03 -7.47 -14.67
C GLY A 281 -12.09 -7.27 -15.76
N LEU A 282 -12.97 -6.27 -15.62
CA LEU A 282 -13.93 -5.91 -16.66
C LEU A 282 -13.22 -5.45 -17.93
N ALA A 283 -12.17 -4.63 -17.80
CA ALA A 283 -11.39 -4.17 -18.93
C ALA A 283 -10.63 -5.32 -19.62
N PHE A 284 -10.14 -6.31 -18.87
CA PHE A 284 -9.56 -7.54 -19.41
C PHE A 284 -10.59 -8.33 -20.23
N LEU A 285 -11.80 -8.53 -19.70
CA LEU A 285 -12.87 -9.30 -20.38
C LEU A 285 -13.33 -8.67 -21.69
N VAL A 286 -13.28 -7.35 -21.81
CA VAL A 286 -13.65 -6.64 -23.05
C VAL A 286 -12.44 -6.27 -23.91
N SER A 287 -11.22 -6.58 -23.43
CA SER A 287 -10.02 -6.32 -24.21
C SER A 287 -9.96 -7.27 -25.41
N PRO A 288 -9.49 -6.80 -26.58
CA PRO A 288 -9.30 -7.67 -27.73
C PRO A 288 -8.34 -8.81 -27.39
N ASN A 289 -8.71 -10.04 -27.78
CA ASN A 289 -7.85 -11.22 -27.61
C ASN A 289 -6.68 -11.14 -28.59
N ASP A 290 -5.53 -10.68 -28.13
CA ASP A 290 -4.28 -10.92 -28.85
C ASP A 290 -3.87 -12.38 -28.63
N TYR A 291 -3.80 -13.13 -29.72
CA TYR A 291 -3.87 -14.60 -29.76
C TYR A 291 -2.74 -15.36 -29.04
N TYR A 292 -1.76 -14.69 -28.40
CA TYR A 292 -0.62 -15.35 -27.73
C TYR A 292 -0.03 -14.57 -26.53
N GLY A 293 -0.71 -13.56 -26.00
CA GLY A 293 -0.22 -12.80 -24.84
C GLY A 293 -1.09 -11.59 -24.52
N ILE A 294 -0.89 -10.99 -23.34
CA ILE A 294 -1.53 -9.72 -23.01
C ILE A 294 -0.86 -8.64 -23.85
N GLY A 295 -1.40 -8.40 -25.05
CA GLY A 295 -0.91 -7.35 -25.95
C GLY A 295 -1.03 -5.96 -25.33
N GLU A 296 -0.29 -5.01 -25.87
CA GLU A 296 -0.15 -3.66 -25.32
C GLU A 296 -1.52 -2.96 -25.14
N THR A 297 -2.43 -3.15 -26.10
CA THR A 297 -3.80 -2.63 -26.03
C THR A 297 -4.55 -3.20 -24.83
N SER A 298 -4.47 -4.51 -24.60
CA SER A 298 -5.12 -5.16 -23.45
C SER A 298 -4.51 -4.70 -22.13
N GLN A 299 -3.19 -4.52 -22.05
CA GLN A 299 -2.53 -3.97 -20.85
C GLN A 299 -3.03 -2.55 -20.53
N ARG A 300 -3.16 -1.70 -21.55
CA ARG A 300 -3.69 -0.33 -21.37
C ARG A 300 -5.12 -0.30 -20.90
N MET A 301 -5.97 -1.14 -21.49
CA MET A 301 -7.35 -1.28 -21.06
C MET A 301 -7.40 -1.73 -19.59
N ILE A 302 -6.62 -2.74 -19.21
CA ILE A 302 -6.53 -3.23 -17.82
C ILE A 302 -6.09 -2.11 -16.87
N VAL A 303 -5.02 -1.39 -17.19
CA VAL A 303 -4.49 -0.30 -16.35
C VAL A 303 -5.50 0.85 -16.24
N GLY A 304 -6.11 1.26 -17.35
CA GLY A 304 -7.13 2.32 -17.37
C GLY A 304 -8.38 1.91 -16.59
N GLY A 305 -8.87 0.69 -16.81
CA GLY A 305 -9.99 0.11 -16.08
C GLY A 305 -9.73 0.01 -14.59
N ALA A 306 -8.57 -0.51 -14.20
CA ALA A 306 -8.16 -0.60 -12.80
C ALA A 306 -8.05 0.79 -12.16
N THR A 307 -7.51 1.77 -12.88
CA THR A 307 -7.42 3.16 -12.41
C THR A 307 -8.80 3.76 -12.13
N LEU A 308 -9.71 3.70 -13.11
CA LEU A 308 -11.07 4.24 -12.97
C LEU A 308 -11.85 3.51 -11.89
N GLY A 309 -11.71 2.18 -11.84
CA GLY A 309 -12.30 1.34 -10.82
C GLY A 309 -11.81 1.72 -9.42
N ALA A 310 -10.51 1.98 -9.25
CA ALA A 310 -9.95 2.37 -7.96
C ALA A 310 -10.46 3.73 -7.47
N VAL A 311 -10.56 4.72 -8.37
CA VAL A 311 -11.13 6.04 -8.07
C VAL A 311 -12.61 5.92 -7.70
N GLY A 312 -13.39 5.16 -8.46
CA GLY A 312 -14.80 4.90 -8.17
C GLY A 312 -15.00 4.16 -6.84
N GLY A 313 -14.14 3.18 -6.55
CA GLY A 313 -14.11 2.45 -5.29
C GLY A 313 -13.80 3.34 -4.09
N LEU A 314 -12.80 4.22 -4.20
CA LEU A 314 -12.49 5.22 -3.17
C LEU A 314 -13.68 6.13 -2.90
N ALA A 315 -14.32 6.65 -3.95
CA ALA A 315 -15.49 7.52 -3.84
C ALA A 315 -16.67 6.82 -3.16
N ALA A 316 -16.92 5.55 -3.52
CA ALA A 316 -17.94 4.73 -2.88
C ALA A 316 -17.64 4.49 -1.39
N GLY A 317 -16.38 4.19 -1.05
CA GLY A 317 -15.96 4.01 0.33
C GLY A 317 -16.08 5.27 1.18
N LEU A 318 -15.75 6.43 0.61
CA LEU A 318 -15.94 7.71 1.29
C LEU A 318 -17.42 8.02 1.53
N SER A 319 -18.28 7.77 0.54
CA SER A 319 -19.74 7.92 0.67
C SER A 319 -20.29 7.02 1.79
N LEU A 320 -19.87 5.76 1.81
CA LEU A 320 -20.26 4.80 2.85
C LEU A 320 -19.79 5.23 4.24
N ALA A 321 -18.53 5.65 4.37
CA ALA A 321 -17.97 6.12 5.64
C ALA A 321 -18.69 7.37 6.17
N LYS A 322 -19.11 8.28 5.28
CA LYS A 322 -19.93 9.45 5.66
C LYS A 322 -21.32 9.04 6.15
N ARG A 323 -21.96 8.07 5.48
CA ARG A 323 -23.28 7.54 5.88
C ARG A 323 -23.21 6.83 7.23
N SER A 324 -22.20 6.00 7.47
CA SER A 324 -22.05 5.31 8.75
C SER A 324 -21.75 6.29 9.89
N ALA A 325 -20.95 7.33 9.65
CA ALA A 325 -20.72 8.40 10.61
C ALA A 325 -22.03 9.13 10.99
N ALA A 326 -22.88 9.45 10.01
CA ALA A 326 -24.19 10.07 10.25
C ALA A 326 -25.12 9.18 11.09
N LEU A 327 -25.12 7.86 10.83
CA LEU A 327 -25.91 6.89 11.61
C LEU A 327 -25.42 6.76 13.05
N THR A 328 -24.10 6.82 13.29
CA THR A 328 -23.54 6.74 14.65
C THR A 328 -23.74 8.00 15.50
N GLN A 329 -24.04 9.15 14.91
CA GLN A 329 -24.40 10.36 15.65
C GLN A 329 -25.86 10.34 16.16
N GLY A 330 -26.69 9.45 15.63
CA GLY A 330 -28.04 9.16 16.13
C GLY A 330 -28.07 7.95 17.08
N SER A 331 -27.61 8.15 18.32
CA SER A 331 -27.96 7.41 19.57
C SER A 331 -27.92 5.86 19.65
N TRP A 332 -27.53 5.38 20.85
CA TRP A 332 -27.70 4.04 21.46
C TRP A 332 -26.79 2.84 21.11
N LEU A 333 -25.91 2.89 20.10
CA LEU A 333 -25.11 1.69 19.76
C LEU A 333 -23.78 1.60 20.54
N THR A 334 -23.58 0.48 21.23
CA THR A 334 -22.34 0.16 21.96
C THR A 334 -21.18 -0.07 20.96
N PRO A 335 -19.90 -0.02 21.40
CA PRO A 335 -18.75 -0.23 20.50
C PRO A 335 -18.78 -1.55 19.72
N ASN A 336 -19.31 -2.63 20.32
CA ASN A 336 -19.49 -3.93 19.65
C ASN A 336 -20.61 -3.86 18.61
N ASP A 337 -21.70 -3.15 18.91
CA ASP A 337 -22.76 -2.91 17.95
C ASP A 337 -22.26 -2.06 16.77
N ARG A 338 -21.31 -1.15 16.97
CA ARG A 338 -20.72 -0.34 15.87
C ARG A 338 -19.85 -1.16 14.92
N LEU A 339 -19.14 -2.18 15.41
CA LEU A 339 -18.36 -3.10 14.57
C LEU A 339 -19.28 -4.04 13.78
N ALA A 340 -20.29 -4.61 14.45
CA ALA A 340 -21.31 -5.43 13.81
C ALA A 340 -22.12 -4.62 12.79
N VAL A 341 -22.53 -3.40 13.12
CA VAL A 341 -23.29 -2.51 12.23
C VAL A 341 -22.43 -2.04 11.05
N ASN A 342 -21.12 -1.78 11.21
CA ASN A 342 -20.28 -1.43 10.06
C ASN A 342 -20.09 -2.59 9.08
N TRP A 343 -19.87 -3.82 9.56
CA TRP A 343 -19.79 -5.00 8.68
C TRP A 343 -21.14 -5.36 8.08
N THR A 344 -22.22 -5.25 8.84
CA THR A 344 -23.58 -5.53 8.37
C THR A 344 -24.05 -4.46 7.39
N ILE A 345 -23.72 -3.18 7.59
CA ILE A 345 -24.00 -2.10 6.64
C ILE A 345 -23.10 -2.23 5.40
N LEU A 346 -21.83 -2.62 5.51
CA LEU A 346 -20.97 -2.91 4.35
C LEU A 346 -21.54 -4.07 3.52
N SER A 347 -21.91 -5.15 4.19
CA SER A 347 -22.49 -6.34 3.56
C SER A 347 -23.88 -6.05 2.98
N ALA A 348 -24.73 -5.32 3.70
CA ALA A 348 -26.08 -4.95 3.28
C ALA A 348 -26.07 -3.84 2.22
N SER A 349 -25.09 -2.93 2.22
CA SER A 349 -24.92 -1.93 1.15
C SER A 349 -24.37 -2.58 -0.11
N ALA A 350 -23.45 -3.55 0.02
CA ALA A 350 -23.00 -4.38 -1.09
C ALA A 350 -24.15 -5.26 -1.65
N LEU A 351 -24.97 -5.85 -0.77
CA LEU A 351 -26.15 -6.64 -1.15
C LEU A 351 -27.26 -5.77 -1.75
N SER A 352 -27.55 -4.59 -1.18
CA SER A 352 -28.57 -3.66 -1.69
C SER A 352 -28.14 -3.09 -3.03
N TYR A 353 -26.85 -2.75 -3.19
CA TYR A 353 -26.30 -2.36 -4.49
C TYR A 353 -26.43 -3.48 -5.54
N ALA A 354 -26.19 -4.74 -5.15
CA ALA A 354 -26.39 -5.91 -6.00
C ALA A 354 -27.87 -6.25 -6.27
N LYS A 355 -28.78 -5.86 -5.36
CA LYS A 355 -30.23 -6.11 -5.46
C LYS A 355 -30.96 -5.01 -6.25
N ASP A 356 -30.54 -3.76 -6.12
CA ASP A 356 -31.11 -2.60 -6.81
C ASP A 356 -30.62 -2.48 -8.26
N LYS A 357 -29.45 -3.06 -8.56
CA LYS A 357 -28.98 -3.29 -9.93
C LYS A 357 -29.35 -4.73 -10.29
N GLN A 358 -30.51 -4.94 -10.91
CA GLN A 358 -30.91 -6.25 -11.43
C GLN A 358 -29.81 -6.85 -12.32
N PHE A 359 -28.90 -7.64 -11.74
CA PHE A 359 -28.06 -8.58 -12.49
C PHE A 359 -28.97 -9.75 -12.89
N SER A 360 -29.84 -9.50 -13.87
CA SER A 360 -30.33 -10.57 -14.72
C SER A 360 -29.17 -10.99 -15.61
N ALA A 361 -28.34 -11.92 -15.12
CA ALA A 361 -27.49 -12.73 -15.99
C ALA A 361 -28.26 -14.03 -16.27
N PRO A 362 -29.05 -14.13 -17.35
CA PRO A 362 -29.60 -15.39 -17.79
C PRO A 362 -28.44 -16.20 -18.38
N GLY A 363 -27.98 -17.23 -17.69
CA GLY A 363 -26.99 -18.16 -18.22
C GLY A 363 -25.86 -18.53 -17.26
N LEU A 364 -26.20 -18.99 -16.05
CA LEU A 364 -25.27 -19.85 -15.30
C LEU A 364 -25.36 -21.26 -15.92
N VAL A 365 -24.42 -21.54 -16.82
CA VAL A 365 -24.13 -22.90 -17.29
C VAL A 365 -23.71 -23.73 -16.08
N THR A 366 -24.58 -24.66 -15.69
CA THR A 366 -24.29 -25.70 -14.71
C THR A 366 -23.27 -26.67 -15.31
N PHE A 367 -22.02 -26.59 -14.87
CA PHE A 367 -21.11 -27.73 -14.97
C PHE A 367 -21.54 -28.75 -13.91
N ARG A 368 -22.07 -29.89 -14.35
CA ARG A 368 -22.10 -31.11 -13.55
C ARG A 368 -20.69 -31.69 -13.55
N PHE A 369 -20.19 -32.00 -12.35
CA PHE A 369 -18.95 -32.74 -12.12
C PHE A 369 -18.97 -34.09 -12.83
#